data_AF-A0A352SXK3-F1
#
_entry.id   AF-A0A352SXK3-F1
#
_cell.length_a   1.000
_cell.length_b   1.000
_cell.length_c   1.000
_cell.angle_alpha   90.00
_cell.angle_beta   90.00
_cell.angle_gamma   90.00
#
_symmetry.space_group_name_H-M   'P 1'
#
loop_
_entity.id
_entity.type
_entity.pdbx_description
1 polymer ?
#
loop_
_entity_poly.entity_id
_entity_poly.type
_entity_poly.pdbx_seq_one_letter_code
_entity_poly.pdbx_strand_id
1 'polypeptide(L)'
;MKSKLDDIKNSNPILELQFCLRDIAQVHKEIPSVFPTGVFDKKTEESVKEFQKKYNLPVTGKVNFLTWNKLMNEHKDCMHHIDTPSSVGCYPSNVSEYKKGDSGNLIYILQIILNNFNKKYKNYSDVQFTGVFDEQTESALRQFQKYSNLPVTGVLDKKTWNVMNKINDVCKLYE
;
A
#
# COMPACT_ATOMS: atom_id res chain seq x y z
N MET A 1 17.99 -10.49 3.78
CA MET A 1 17.56 -10.42 2.36
C MET A 1 16.81 -9.12 2.20
N LYS A 2 17.24 -8.21 1.31
CA LYS A 2 16.44 -7.02 0.95
C LYS A 2 15.15 -7.53 0.30
N SER A 3 14.00 -7.01 0.75
CA SER A 3 12.73 -7.40 0.18
C SER A 3 12.56 -6.78 -1.20
N LYS A 4 11.77 -7.43 -2.08
CA LYS A 4 11.45 -6.88 -3.40
C LYS A 4 10.70 -5.54 -3.32
N LEU A 5 10.06 -5.26 -2.17
CA LEU A 5 9.46 -3.97 -1.85
C LEU A 5 10.54 -2.90 -1.60
N ASP A 6 11.66 -3.27 -0.97
CA ASP A 6 12.80 -2.37 -0.78
C ASP A 6 13.43 -2.00 -2.13
N ASP A 7 13.52 -2.95 -3.07
CA ASP A 7 14.03 -2.69 -4.42
C ASP A 7 13.10 -1.75 -5.23
N ILE A 8 11.77 -1.88 -5.03
CA ILE A 8 10.78 -1.00 -5.67
C ILE A 8 10.81 0.40 -5.05
N LYS A 9 10.90 0.52 -3.71
CA LYS A 9 11.10 1.81 -3.01
C LYS A 9 12.39 2.51 -3.48
N ASN A 10 13.48 1.76 -3.58
CA ASN A 10 14.77 2.26 -4.09
C ASN A 10 14.71 2.70 -5.56
N SER A 11 13.79 2.14 -6.36
CA SER A 11 13.60 2.48 -7.78
C SER A 11 12.68 3.68 -8.01
N ASN A 12 11.87 4.07 -7.01
CA ASN A 12 10.97 5.22 -7.10
C ASN A 12 10.91 6.00 -5.76
N PRO A 13 11.66 7.11 -5.63
CA PRO A 13 11.71 7.90 -4.40
C PRO A 13 10.36 8.56 -4.05
N ILE A 14 9.48 8.79 -5.03
CA ILE A 14 8.13 9.32 -4.78
C ILE A 14 7.28 8.28 -4.04
N LEU A 15 7.49 7.00 -4.36
CA LEU A 15 6.80 5.90 -3.70
C LEU A 15 7.20 5.83 -2.22
N GLU A 16 8.50 5.94 -1.94
CA GLU A 16 9.04 5.96 -0.57
C GLU A 16 8.50 7.17 0.21
N LEU A 17 8.51 8.37 -0.39
CA LEU A 17 7.90 9.57 0.17
C LEU A 17 6.45 9.34 0.60
N GLN A 18 5.64 8.77 -0.30
CA GLN A 18 4.22 8.54 -0.04
C GLN A 18 3.98 7.47 1.04
N PHE A 19 4.85 6.46 1.15
CA PHE A 19 4.82 5.51 2.27
C PHE A 19 5.07 6.24 3.60
N CYS A 20 6.14 7.04 3.68
CA CYS A 20 6.47 7.76 4.90
C CYS A 20 5.38 8.75 5.31
N LEU A 21 4.87 9.55 4.37
CA LEU A 21 3.76 10.48 4.63
C LEU A 21 2.52 9.77 5.16
N ARG A 22 2.21 8.60 4.58
CA ARG A 22 1.08 7.79 5.01
C ARG A 22 1.23 7.28 6.43
N ASP A 23 2.41 6.77 6.78
CA ASP A 23 2.66 6.22 8.12
C ASP A 23 2.62 7.33 9.18
N ILE A 24 3.20 8.48 8.88
CA ILE A 24 3.13 9.67 9.74
C ILE A 24 1.69 10.15 9.90
N ALA A 25 0.87 10.11 8.84
CA ALA A 25 -0.55 10.47 8.89
C ALA A 25 -1.40 9.57 9.79
N GLN A 26 -0.94 8.36 10.15
CA GLN A 26 -1.64 7.50 11.12
C GLN A 26 -1.56 8.08 12.54
N VAL A 27 -0.46 8.74 12.87
CA VAL A 27 -0.20 9.39 14.16
C VAL A 27 -0.68 10.84 14.15
N HIS A 28 -0.47 11.53 13.03
CA HIS A 28 -0.77 12.96 12.83
C HIS A 28 -1.93 13.14 11.85
N LYS A 29 -3.17 13.15 12.37
CA LYS A 29 -4.41 13.21 11.58
C LYS A 29 -4.58 14.48 10.74
N GLU A 30 -3.84 15.53 11.06
CA GLU A 30 -3.78 16.79 10.31
C GLU A 30 -3.06 16.66 8.96
N ILE A 31 -2.21 15.64 8.80
CA ILE A 31 -1.53 15.35 7.53
C ILE A 31 -2.46 14.46 6.68
N PRO A 32 -2.87 14.91 5.48
CA PRO A 32 -3.67 14.08 4.58
C PRO A 32 -2.97 12.76 4.25
N SER A 33 -3.68 11.64 4.44
CA SER A 33 -3.19 10.32 4.03
C SER A 33 -3.14 10.24 2.50
N VAL A 34 -2.02 9.74 1.98
CA VAL A 34 -1.79 9.58 0.54
C VAL A 34 -1.59 8.11 0.19
N PHE A 35 -1.99 7.75 -1.03
CA PHE A 35 -1.71 6.43 -1.56
C PHE A 35 -0.33 6.43 -2.23
N PRO A 36 0.51 5.41 -1.99
CA PRO A 36 1.82 5.30 -2.62
C PRO A 36 1.68 4.87 -4.08
N THR A 37 1.23 5.76 -4.95
CA THR A 37 1.08 5.52 -6.40
C THR A 37 2.41 5.62 -7.13
N GLY A 38 3.43 6.23 -6.52
CA GLY A 38 4.70 6.57 -7.15
C GLY A 38 4.63 7.81 -8.05
N VAL A 39 3.49 8.52 -8.07
CA VAL A 39 3.25 9.73 -8.86
C VAL A 39 3.07 10.92 -7.92
N PHE A 40 3.81 12.01 -8.14
CA PHE A 40 3.69 13.22 -7.34
C PHE A 40 2.50 14.07 -7.82
N ASP A 41 1.31 13.73 -7.35
CA ASP A 41 0.05 14.42 -7.68
C ASP A 41 -0.28 15.56 -6.70
N LYS A 42 -1.39 16.27 -6.96
CA LYS A 42 -1.84 17.38 -6.10
C LYS A 42 -2.10 16.94 -4.65
N LYS A 43 -2.60 15.72 -4.44
CA LYS A 43 -2.82 15.17 -3.09
C LYS A 43 -1.50 14.93 -2.36
N THR A 44 -0.49 14.44 -3.07
CA THR A 44 0.88 14.28 -2.55
C THR A 44 1.48 15.63 -2.19
N GLU A 45 1.33 16.63 -3.05
CA GLU A 45 1.77 18.00 -2.77
C GLU A 45 1.08 18.59 -1.53
N GLU A 46 -0.23 18.44 -1.40
CA GLU A 46 -1.01 18.89 -0.24
C GLU A 46 -0.56 18.20 1.06
N SER A 47 -0.33 16.89 1.02
CA SER A 47 0.20 16.14 2.16
C SER A 47 1.60 16.62 2.57
N VAL A 48 2.48 16.92 1.59
CA VAL A 48 3.80 17.53 1.83
C VAL A 48 3.67 18.91 2.47
N LYS A 49 2.71 19.74 2.03
CA LYS A 49 2.49 21.08 2.61
C LYS A 49 2.06 21.00 4.08
N GLU A 50 1.12 20.12 4.41
CA GLU A 50 0.67 19.95 5.79
C GLU A 50 1.78 19.33 6.67
N PHE A 51 2.58 18.42 6.13
CA PHE A 51 3.78 17.93 6.80
C PHE A 51 4.78 19.07 7.07
N GLN A 52 5.09 19.89 6.06
CA GLN A 52 6.00 21.03 6.21
C GLN A 52 5.50 22.02 7.28
N LYS A 53 4.20 22.32 7.25
CA LYS A 53 3.54 23.20 8.22
C LYS A 53 3.62 22.62 9.64
N LYS A 54 3.32 21.33 9.81
CA LYS A 54 3.37 20.64 11.11
C LYS A 54 4.76 20.73 11.76
N TYR A 55 5.81 20.62 10.96
CA TYR A 55 7.19 20.59 11.44
C TYR A 55 7.94 21.91 11.27
N ASN A 56 7.22 23.02 11.09
CA ASN A 56 7.77 24.37 10.96
C ASN A 56 8.83 24.51 9.85
N LEU A 57 8.65 23.81 8.74
CA LEU A 57 9.46 23.91 7.54
C LEU A 57 8.85 24.93 6.56
N PRO A 58 9.64 25.46 5.60
CA PRO A 58 9.10 26.26 4.50
C PRO A 58 8.02 25.49 3.72
N VAL A 59 6.78 25.99 3.75
CA VAL A 59 5.61 25.36 3.11
C VAL A 59 5.63 25.61 1.61
N THR A 60 6.42 24.82 0.90
CA THR A 60 6.62 24.94 -0.55
C THR A 60 5.85 23.89 -1.35
N GLY A 61 5.40 22.81 -0.70
CA GLY A 61 4.86 21.62 -1.35
C GLY A 61 5.90 20.83 -2.14
N LYS A 62 7.17 21.24 -2.10
CA LYS A 62 8.29 20.55 -2.73
C LYS A 62 9.13 19.86 -1.68
N VAL A 63 9.62 18.67 -1.99
CA VAL A 63 10.47 17.90 -1.08
C VAL A 63 11.93 18.18 -1.40
N ASN A 64 12.57 18.99 -0.56
CA ASN A 64 14.02 19.21 -0.59
C ASN A 64 14.72 18.35 0.46
N PHE A 65 16.05 18.42 0.54
CA PHE A 65 16.85 17.64 1.50
C PHE A 65 16.42 17.84 2.95
N LEU A 66 16.07 19.07 3.35
CA LEU A 66 15.59 19.35 4.71
C LEU A 66 14.25 18.68 4.99
N THR A 67 13.31 18.77 4.05
CA THR A 67 11.99 18.13 4.15
C THR A 67 12.14 16.61 4.17
N TRP A 68 12.99 16.05 3.31
CA TRP A 68 13.27 14.61 3.23
C TRP A 68 13.87 14.08 4.54
N ASN A 69 14.91 14.72 5.06
CA ASN A 69 15.53 14.27 6.32
C ASN A 69 14.56 14.34 7.49
N LYS A 70 13.76 15.40 7.57
CA LYS A 70 12.75 15.52 8.61
C LYS A 70 11.71 14.41 8.47
N LEU A 71 11.21 14.16 7.26
CA LEU A 71 10.26 13.08 6.98
C LEU A 71 10.81 11.72 7.40
N MET A 72 12.05 11.40 7.04
CA MET A 72 12.67 10.12 7.40
C MET A 72 12.87 9.96 8.90
N ASN A 73 13.21 11.04 9.62
CA ASN A 73 13.35 11.00 11.08
C ASN A 73 11.99 10.80 11.74
N GLU A 74 10.97 11.58 11.35
CA GLU A 74 9.61 11.44 11.91
C GLU A 74 9.00 10.08 11.57
N HIS A 75 9.26 9.56 10.38
CA HIS A 75 8.85 8.21 10.01
C HIS A 75 9.49 7.15 10.92
N LYS A 76 10.79 7.26 11.22
CA LYS A 76 11.48 6.38 12.17
C LYS A 76 10.90 6.52 13.58
N ASP A 77 10.70 7.74 14.05
CA ASP A 77 10.13 8.01 15.38
C ASP A 77 8.70 7.46 15.49
N CYS A 78 7.88 7.64 14.45
CA CYS A 78 6.56 7.00 14.35
C CYS A 78 6.68 5.47 14.35
N MET A 79 7.64 4.89 13.62
CA MET A 79 7.89 3.44 13.63
C MET A 79 8.40 2.91 14.98
N HIS A 80 8.95 3.76 15.84
CA HIS A 80 9.31 3.40 17.22
C HIS A 80 8.13 3.48 18.20
N HIS A 81 7.12 4.31 17.91
CA HIS A 81 5.89 4.46 18.69
C HIS A 81 4.74 3.57 18.23
N ILE A 82 4.75 3.17 16.97
CA ILE A 82 3.98 2.04 16.49
C ILE A 82 4.78 0.83 16.98
N ASP A 83 4.37 0.22 18.10
CA ASP A 83 4.93 -1.05 18.57
C ASP A 83 5.24 -1.91 17.34
N THR A 84 6.51 -2.32 17.18
CA THR A 84 7.02 -3.17 16.09
C THR A 84 5.88 -4.04 15.59
N PRO A 85 5.48 -3.96 14.31
CA PRO A 85 4.17 -4.42 13.88
C PRO A 85 3.96 -5.81 14.43
N SER A 86 3.02 -5.93 15.38
CA SER A 86 2.27 -7.17 15.56
C SER A 86 1.92 -7.57 14.15
N SER A 87 2.62 -8.59 13.65
CA SER A 87 2.50 -9.20 12.32
C SER A 87 1.47 -8.46 11.48
N VAL A 88 1.89 -7.49 10.64
CA VAL A 88 1.02 -6.63 9.80
C VAL A 88 -0.25 -7.40 9.58
N GLY A 89 -1.34 -7.07 10.28
CA GLY A 89 -2.52 -7.94 10.36
C GLY A 89 -3.02 -8.11 8.94
N CYS A 90 -2.56 -9.19 8.27
CA CYS A 90 -2.43 -9.16 6.82
C CYS A 90 -3.80 -9.09 6.17
N TYR A 91 -4.84 -9.37 6.94
CA TYR A 91 -6.23 -9.16 6.66
C TYR A 91 -6.85 -8.64 7.96
N PRO A 92 -7.45 -7.44 7.99
CA PRO A 92 -8.01 -6.90 9.23
C PRO A 92 -9.07 -7.86 9.78
N SER A 93 -8.92 -8.29 11.02
CA SER A 93 -9.79 -9.29 11.64
C SER A 93 -11.25 -8.80 11.75
N ASN A 94 -11.47 -7.49 11.74
CA ASN A 94 -12.76 -6.81 11.74
C ASN A 94 -13.41 -6.65 10.35
N VAL A 95 -12.69 -6.97 9.26
CA VAL A 95 -13.25 -6.96 7.91
C VAL A 95 -13.50 -8.41 7.49
N SER A 96 -14.70 -8.71 7.01
CA SER A 96 -15.05 -10.04 6.52
C SER A 96 -14.65 -10.24 5.07
N GLU A 97 -14.77 -9.18 4.25
CA GLU A 97 -14.61 -9.20 2.80
C GLU A 97 -14.30 -7.79 2.27
N TYR A 98 -13.53 -7.69 1.18
CA TYR A 98 -13.35 -6.46 0.40
C TYR A 98 -13.92 -6.63 -1.01
N LYS A 99 -14.68 -5.63 -1.48
CA LYS A 99 -15.39 -5.64 -2.76
C LYS A 99 -15.23 -4.32 -3.51
N LYS A 100 -15.76 -4.27 -4.73
CA LYS A 100 -15.73 -3.07 -5.59
C LYS A 100 -16.21 -1.83 -4.82
N GLY A 101 -15.42 -0.76 -4.87
CA GLY A 101 -15.67 0.51 -4.17
C GLY A 101 -14.94 0.65 -2.84
N ASP A 102 -14.44 -0.43 -2.24
CA ASP A 102 -13.63 -0.34 -1.04
C ASP A 102 -12.27 0.30 -1.35
N SER A 103 -11.64 0.90 -0.34
CA SER A 103 -10.30 1.46 -0.49
C SER A 103 -9.48 1.24 0.78
N GLY A 104 -8.17 1.11 0.63
CA GLY A 104 -7.30 0.92 1.78
C GLY A 104 -5.93 0.32 1.48
N ASN A 105 -5.14 0.20 2.54
CA ASN A 105 -3.81 -0.41 2.54
C ASN A 105 -3.84 -1.82 1.95
N LEU A 106 -4.80 -2.63 2.38
CA LEU A 106 -4.88 -4.01 1.96
C LEU A 106 -5.13 -4.15 0.45
N ILE A 107 -5.98 -3.29 -0.10
CA ILE A 107 -6.31 -3.29 -1.52
C ILE A 107 -5.08 -2.87 -2.34
N TYR A 108 -4.31 -1.91 -1.85
CA TYR A 108 -3.05 -1.55 -2.48
C TYR A 108 -2.07 -2.73 -2.51
N ILE A 109 -1.94 -3.48 -1.41
CA ILE A 109 -1.11 -4.69 -1.37
C ILE A 109 -1.68 -5.76 -2.33
N LEU A 110 -3.00 -5.96 -2.35
CA LEU A 110 -3.67 -6.84 -3.31
C LEU A 110 -3.29 -6.49 -4.75
N GLN A 111 -3.34 -5.22 -5.14
CA GLN A 111 -2.98 -4.76 -6.49
C GLN A 111 -1.52 -5.04 -6.82
N ILE A 112 -0.59 -4.83 -5.88
CA ILE A 112 0.82 -5.22 -6.03
C ILE A 112 0.95 -6.73 -6.28
N ILE A 113 0.24 -7.54 -5.49
CA ILE A 113 0.26 -9.00 -5.62
C ILE A 113 -0.29 -9.43 -6.99
N LEU A 114 -1.43 -8.89 -7.42
CA LEU A 114 -2.05 -9.15 -8.72
C LEU A 114 -1.12 -8.78 -9.88
N ASN A 115 -0.43 -7.64 -9.82
CA ASN A 115 0.54 -7.27 -10.84
C ASN A 115 1.80 -8.14 -10.83
N ASN A 116 2.21 -8.67 -9.68
CA ASN A 116 3.26 -9.68 -9.64
C ASN A 116 2.82 -10.98 -10.35
N PHE A 117 1.54 -11.37 -10.23
CA PHE A 117 0.98 -12.48 -11.00
C PHE A 117 1.02 -12.21 -12.51
N ASN A 118 0.65 -11.01 -12.95
CA ASN A 118 0.78 -10.61 -14.37
C ASN A 118 2.21 -10.70 -14.89
N LYS A 119 3.19 -10.16 -14.15
CA LYS A 119 4.61 -10.26 -14.54
C LYS A 119 5.10 -11.71 -14.64
N LYS A 120 4.55 -12.63 -13.84
CA LYS A 120 4.96 -14.05 -13.80
C LYS A 120 4.18 -14.93 -14.79
N TYR A 121 2.92 -14.59 -15.07
CA TYR A 121 2.00 -15.39 -15.88
C TYR A 121 1.30 -14.50 -16.92
N LYS A 122 1.49 -14.79 -18.21
CA LYS A 122 1.06 -13.98 -19.35
C LYS A 122 -0.46 -13.72 -19.51
N ASN A 123 -1.30 -14.21 -18.60
CA ASN A 123 -2.77 -14.20 -18.72
C ASN A 123 -3.49 -13.40 -17.62
N TYR A 124 -2.77 -12.61 -16.82
CA TYR A 124 -3.39 -11.75 -15.82
C TYR A 124 -3.49 -10.31 -16.33
N SER A 125 -4.58 -9.64 -15.98
CA SER A 125 -4.77 -8.22 -16.28
C SER A 125 -3.80 -7.34 -15.48
N ASP A 126 -3.37 -6.23 -16.08
CA ASP A 126 -2.65 -5.18 -15.37
C ASP A 126 -3.62 -4.40 -14.49
N VAL A 127 -3.17 -4.06 -13.28
CA VAL A 127 -3.96 -3.37 -12.27
C VAL A 127 -3.19 -2.16 -11.79
N GLN A 128 -3.82 -1.00 -11.81
CA GLN A 128 -3.23 0.23 -11.30
C GLN A 128 -3.13 0.17 -9.76
N PHE A 129 -2.04 0.70 -9.20
CA PHE A 129 -1.81 0.72 -7.74
C PHE A 129 -2.54 1.88 -7.05
N THR A 130 -3.85 1.96 -7.23
CA THR A 130 -4.69 3.07 -6.76
C THR A 130 -5.05 2.95 -5.28
N GLY A 131 -4.95 1.74 -4.69
CA GLY A 131 -5.48 1.43 -3.37
C GLY A 131 -7.01 1.43 -3.29
N VAL A 132 -7.69 1.51 -4.44
CA VAL A 132 -9.14 1.45 -4.59
C VAL A 132 -9.50 0.16 -5.31
N PHE A 133 -10.48 -0.57 -4.78
CA PHE A 133 -10.96 -1.81 -5.36
C PHE A 133 -11.86 -1.44 -6.55
N ASP A 134 -11.24 -1.18 -7.68
CA ASP A 134 -11.89 -0.81 -8.93
C ASP A 134 -12.24 -2.04 -9.78
N GLU A 135 -12.79 -1.79 -10.97
CA GLU A 135 -13.21 -2.84 -11.90
C GLU A 135 -12.03 -3.68 -12.42
N GLN A 136 -10.86 -3.06 -12.57
CA GLN A 136 -9.64 -3.76 -13.00
C GLN A 136 -9.15 -4.70 -11.90
N THR A 137 -9.17 -4.23 -10.64
CA THR A 137 -8.83 -5.01 -9.45
C THR A 137 -9.78 -6.18 -9.28
N GLU A 138 -11.09 -5.97 -9.45
CA GLU A 138 -12.09 -7.04 -9.41
C GLU A 138 -11.84 -8.08 -10.50
N SER A 139 -11.63 -7.65 -11.75
CA SER A 139 -11.38 -8.55 -12.88
C SER A 139 -10.14 -9.41 -12.67
N ALA A 140 -9.03 -8.79 -12.24
CA ALA A 140 -7.79 -9.50 -11.93
C ALA A 140 -7.95 -10.47 -10.74
N LEU A 141 -8.74 -10.10 -9.73
CA LEU A 141 -9.07 -11.00 -8.62
C LEU A 141 -9.91 -12.19 -9.09
N ARG A 142 -10.91 -11.98 -9.96
CA ARG A 142 -11.72 -13.06 -10.54
C ARG A 142 -10.86 -14.03 -11.35
N GLN A 143 -9.89 -13.53 -12.11
CA GLN A 143 -8.92 -14.37 -12.82
C GLN A 143 -8.10 -15.21 -11.84
N PHE A 144 -7.57 -14.59 -10.77
CA PHE A 144 -6.84 -15.31 -9.73
C PHE A 144 -7.68 -16.43 -9.10
N GLN A 145 -8.92 -16.12 -8.72
CA GLN A 145 -9.83 -17.11 -8.12
C GLN A 145 -10.08 -18.28 -9.08
N LYS A 146 -10.33 -17.99 -10.36
CA LYS A 146 -10.52 -19.00 -11.39
C LYS A 146 -9.28 -19.90 -11.54
N TYR A 147 -8.09 -19.32 -11.65
CA TYR A 147 -6.85 -20.09 -11.83
C TYR A 147 -6.42 -20.85 -10.58
N SER A 148 -6.83 -20.39 -9.40
CA SER A 148 -6.55 -21.04 -8.12
C SER A 148 -7.65 -22.03 -7.70
N ASN A 149 -8.61 -22.32 -8.58
CA ASN A 149 -9.75 -23.21 -8.34
C ASN A 149 -10.59 -22.82 -7.10
N LEU A 150 -10.75 -21.51 -6.88
CA LEU A 150 -11.59 -20.90 -5.85
C LEU A 150 -12.94 -20.47 -6.44
N PRO A 151 -13.99 -20.32 -5.60
CA PRO A 151 -15.23 -19.66 -6.03
C PRO A 151 -14.94 -18.27 -6.61
N VAL A 152 -15.40 -18.00 -7.83
CA VAL A 152 -15.15 -16.75 -8.56
C VAL A 152 -16.15 -15.67 -8.12
N THR A 153 -16.00 -15.21 -6.88
CA THR A 153 -16.89 -14.21 -6.28
C THR A 153 -16.56 -12.78 -6.73
N GLY A 154 -15.30 -12.51 -7.09
CA GLY A 154 -14.79 -11.16 -7.31
C GLY A 154 -14.61 -10.35 -6.01
N VAL A 155 -14.73 -11.00 -4.86
CA VAL A 155 -14.57 -10.41 -3.54
C VAL A 155 -13.31 -10.98 -2.90
N LEU A 156 -12.53 -10.12 -2.24
CA LEU A 156 -11.35 -10.56 -1.49
C LEU A 156 -11.77 -10.96 -0.07
N ASP A 157 -11.94 -12.27 0.13
CA ASP A 157 -12.15 -12.90 1.43
C ASP A 157 -10.84 -13.43 2.04
N LYS A 158 -10.92 -13.87 3.30
CA LYS A 158 -9.78 -14.49 4.02
C LYS A 158 -9.20 -15.68 3.26
N LYS A 159 -10.06 -16.52 2.66
CA LYS A 159 -9.63 -17.73 1.95
C LYS A 159 -8.79 -17.39 0.72
N THR A 160 -9.27 -16.47 -0.12
CA THR A 160 -8.58 -16.00 -1.33
C THR A 160 -7.26 -15.35 -0.98
N TRP A 161 -7.25 -14.52 0.08
CA TRP A 161 -6.04 -13.87 0.58
C TRP A 161 -4.98 -14.89 1.05
N ASN A 162 -5.38 -15.93 1.79
CA ASN A 162 -4.48 -16.99 2.25
C ASN A 162 -3.81 -17.74 1.09
N VAL A 163 -4.56 -18.02 0.03
CA VAL A 163 -4.02 -18.67 -1.17
C VAL A 163 -3.04 -17.75 -1.91
N MET A 164 -3.36 -16.45 -2.06
CA MET A 164 -2.43 -15.48 -2.65
C MET A 164 -1.12 -15.40 -1.87
N ASN A 165 -1.19 -15.34 -0.54
CA ASN A 165 -0.01 -15.24 0.30
C ASN A 165 0.87 -16.49 0.28
N LYS A 166 0.28 -17.69 0.16
CA LYS A 166 1.05 -18.93 -0.02
C LYS A 166 1.91 -18.89 -1.29
N ILE A 167 1.45 -18.19 -2.33
CA ILE A 167 2.16 -18.14 -3.62
C ILE A 167 3.19 -17.00 -3.66
N ASN A 168 2.93 -15.88 -2.97
CA ASN A 168 3.74 -14.67 -3.06
C ASN A 168 4.60 -14.39 -1.81
N ASP A 169 4.51 -15.24 -0.77
CA ASP A 169 5.28 -15.20 0.49
C ASP A 169 5.28 -13.82 1.19
N VAL A 170 4.21 -13.04 1.01
CA VAL A 170 4.13 -11.66 1.52
C VAL A 170 3.77 -11.64 3.01
N CYS A 171 2.82 -12.48 3.43
CA CYS A 171 2.28 -12.46 4.80
C CYS A 171 1.45 -13.73 5.09
N LYS A 172 1.92 -14.67 5.91
CA LYS A 172 1.20 -15.94 6.17
C LYS A 172 0.19 -15.76 7.29
N LEU A 173 -1.11 -15.78 6.97
CA LEU A 173 -2.15 -16.01 7.98
C LEU A 173 -2.23 -17.52 8.19
N TYR A 174 -1.68 -18.02 9.29
CA TYR A 174 -2.05 -19.34 9.79
C TYR A 174 -3.44 -19.24 10.42
N GLU A 175 -4.20 -20.34 10.29
CA GLU A 175 -5.50 -20.51 10.96
C GLU A 175 -5.39 -20.41 12.48
#